data_AF-K1T2V2-F1
#
_entry.id   AF-K1T2V2-F1
#
_cell.length_a   1.000
_cell.length_b   1.000
_cell.length_c   1.000
_cell.angle_alpha   90.00
_cell.angle_beta   90.00
_cell.angle_gamma   90.00
#
_symmetry.space_group_name_H-M   'P 1'
#
loop_
_entity.id
_entity.type
_entity.pdbx_description
1 polymer ?
#
loop_
_entity_poly.entity_id
_entity_poly.type
_entity_poly.pdbx_seq_one_letter_code
_entity_poly.pdbx_strand_id
1 'polypeptide(L)'
;AQKLEISKRTLYELFSDKDTLVEQCWDKIREEQEKKIAGYLFYQPGSALEQARNLIQEYIAAVCMISCISLQELQQKVSYADSYEKNRRFWLDSFTEVLEHCVADGSVLPDVDCQLFAKRLMNVLLGLYLEGGTRREMDAFGWALLRGIATHRGIEWLDGKKPNS
;
A
#
# COMPACT_ATOMS: atom_id res chain seq x y z
N ALA A 1 -9.37 19.80 -16.72
CA ALA A 1 -9.30 21.05 -17.50
C ALA A 1 -8.66 22.17 -16.66
N GLN A 2 -9.36 22.80 -15.71
CA GLN A 2 -8.82 23.95 -14.97
C GLN A 2 -7.56 23.65 -14.15
N LYS A 3 -7.51 22.52 -13.42
CA LYS A 3 -6.30 22.05 -12.72
C LYS A 3 -5.14 21.65 -13.64
N LEU A 4 -5.43 21.37 -14.91
CA LEU A 4 -4.45 20.95 -15.91
C LEU A 4 -4.10 22.10 -16.88
N GLU A 5 -4.67 23.29 -16.67
CA GLU A 5 -4.53 24.47 -17.52
C GLU A 5 -4.80 24.23 -19.02
N ILE A 6 -5.64 23.23 -19.34
CA ILE A 6 -6.05 22.89 -20.72
C ILE A 6 -7.55 23.11 -20.95
N SER A 7 -7.92 23.26 -22.23
CA SER A 7 -9.32 23.39 -22.64
C SER A 7 -10.11 22.09 -22.39
N LYS A 8 -11.43 22.20 -22.18
CA LYS A 8 -12.32 21.02 -22.12
C LYS A 8 -12.30 20.23 -23.43
N ARG A 9 -12.19 20.90 -24.58
CA ARG A 9 -12.12 20.24 -25.89
C ARG A 9 -10.91 19.32 -25.97
N THR A 10 -9.73 19.81 -25.61
CA THR A 10 -8.49 19.02 -25.56
C THR A 10 -8.60 17.83 -24.61
N LEU A 11 -9.28 18.01 -23.47
CA LEU A 11 -9.53 16.90 -22.54
C LEU A 11 -10.39 15.80 -23.18
N TYR A 12 -11.45 16.16 -23.91
CA TYR A 12 -12.35 15.20 -24.56
C TYR A 12 -11.80 14.61 -25.87
N GLU A 13 -10.82 15.26 -26.50
CA GLU A 13 -10.05 14.70 -27.60
C GLU A 13 -9.12 13.56 -27.13
N LEU A 14 -8.65 13.65 -25.89
CA LEU A 14 -7.78 12.65 -25.27
C LEU A 14 -8.56 11.53 -24.55
N PHE A 15 -9.74 11.85 -24.01
CA PHE A 15 -10.57 10.92 -23.25
C PHE A 15 -12.03 11.03 -23.67
N SER A 16 -12.64 9.91 -24.07
CA SER A 16 -14.03 9.85 -24.54
C SER A 16 -15.04 10.35 -23.51
N ASP A 17 -14.78 10.10 -22.23
CA ASP A 17 -15.63 10.53 -21.12
C ASP A 17 -14.84 10.61 -19.80
N LYS A 18 -15.55 11.04 -18.74
CA LYS A 18 -14.98 11.18 -17.40
C LYS A 18 -14.52 9.82 -16.83
N ASP A 19 -15.24 8.75 -17.13
CA ASP A 19 -14.93 7.44 -16.54
C ASP A 19 -13.66 6.85 -17.18
N THR A 20 -13.48 7.03 -18.49
CA THR A 20 -12.25 6.69 -19.23
C THR A 20 -11.04 7.45 -18.69
N LEU A 21 -11.19 8.76 -18.40
CA LEU A 21 -10.12 9.56 -17.78
C LEU A 21 -9.74 9.03 -16.38
N VAL A 22 -10.74 8.72 -15.54
CA VAL A 22 -10.51 8.20 -14.19
C VAL A 22 -9.83 6.84 -14.24
N GLU A 23 -10.25 5.96 -15.14
CA GLU A 23 -9.66 4.63 -15.34
C GLU A 23 -8.18 4.73 -15.76
N GLN A 24 -7.85 5.56 -16.77
CA GLN A 24 -6.45 5.75 -17.18
C GLN A 24 -5.59 6.40 -16.09
N CYS A 25 -6.12 7.36 -15.34
CA CYS A 25 -5.40 7.91 -14.18
C CYS A 25 -5.13 6.83 -13.13
N TRP A 26 -6.12 5.98 -12.86
CA TRP A 26 -6.00 4.88 -11.90
C TRP A 26 -4.97 3.83 -12.36
N ASP A 27 -5.02 3.41 -13.62
CA ASP A 27 -4.07 2.49 -14.21
C ASP A 27 -2.65 3.03 -14.16
N LYS A 28 -2.47 4.33 -14.42
CA LYS A 28 -1.15 4.96 -14.32
C LYS A 28 -0.64 4.99 -12.88
N ILE A 29 -1.50 5.32 -11.91
CA ILE A 29 -1.13 5.27 -10.48
C ILE A 29 -0.72 3.86 -10.09
N ARG A 30 -1.51 2.86 -10.48
CA ARG A 30 -1.25 1.43 -10.22
C ARG A 30 0.07 0.98 -10.82
N GLU A 31 0.33 1.28 -12.09
CA GLU A 31 1.56 0.91 -12.80
C GLU A 31 2.81 1.48 -12.10
N GLU A 32 2.76 2.74 -11.65
CA GLU A 32 3.87 3.36 -10.92
C GLU A 32 4.06 2.72 -9.53
N GLN A 33 2.97 2.33 -8.84
CA GLN A 33 3.04 1.59 -7.58
C GLN A 33 3.65 0.19 -7.77
N GLU A 34 3.18 -0.55 -8.78
CA GLU A 34 3.67 -1.88 -9.12
C GLU A 34 5.18 -1.85 -9.43
N LYS A 35 5.63 -0.89 -10.23
CA LYS A 35 7.07 -0.70 -10.52
C LYS A 35 7.89 -0.43 -9.26
N LYS A 36 7.36 0.40 -8.35
CA LYS A 36 8.07 0.75 -7.12
C LYS A 36 8.18 -0.46 -6.17
N ILE A 37 7.10 -1.22 -6.02
CA ILE A 37 7.08 -2.46 -5.22
C ILE A 37 7.97 -3.52 -5.85
N ALA A 38 7.91 -3.74 -7.16
CA ALA A 38 8.83 -4.64 -7.86
C ALA A 38 10.30 -4.23 -7.61
N GLY A 39 10.59 -2.93 -7.57
CA GLY A 39 11.88 -2.40 -7.13
C GLY A 39 12.30 -2.90 -5.74
N TYR A 40 11.39 -2.87 -4.76
CA TYR A 40 11.64 -3.35 -3.40
C TYR A 40 11.78 -4.87 -3.31
N LEU A 41 10.91 -5.63 -3.99
CA LEU A 41 10.88 -7.09 -3.93
C LEU A 41 12.07 -7.72 -4.67
N PHE A 42 12.45 -7.19 -5.82
CA PHE A 42 13.42 -7.83 -6.72
C PHE A 42 14.81 -7.20 -6.72
N TYR A 43 14.96 -5.93 -6.32
CA TYR A 43 16.19 -5.17 -6.61
C TYR A 43 16.81 -4.44 -5.42
N GLN A 44 16.14 -4.33 -4.27
CA GLN A 44 16.74 -3.69 -3.09
C GLN A 44 17.53 -4.69 -2.23
N PRO A 45 18.84 -4.48 -2.01
CA PRO A 45 19.57 -5.18 -0.97
C PRO A 45 19.05 -4.72 0.40
N GLY A 46 18.46 -5.64 1.15
CA GLY A 46 17.91 -5.38 2.47
C GLY A 46 17.41 -6.67 3.12
N SER A 47 17.24 -6.67 4.44
CA SER A 47 16.60 -7.82 5.14
C SER A 47 15.13 -7.94 4.78
N ALA A 48 14.51 -9.12 4.90
CA ALA A 48 13.08 -9.28 4.64
C ALA A 48 12.23 -8.34 5.51
N LEU A 49 12.66 -8.10 6.75
CA LEU A 49 12.01 -7.17 7.67
C LEU A 49 12.09 -5.70 7.22
N GLU A 50 13.17 -5.33 6.51
CA GLU A 50 13.29 -4.01 5.88
C GLU A 50 12.35 -3.86 4.70
N GLN A 51 12.22 -4.90 3.88
CA GLN A 51 11.25 -4.96 2.79
C GLN A 51 9.82 -4.86 3.33
N ALA A 52 9.51 -5.56 4.43
CA ALA A 52 8.19 -5.51 5.07
C ALA A 52 7.84 -4.09 5.53
N ARG A 53 8.80 -3.42 6.20
CA ARG A 53 8.66 -2.03 6.62
C ARG A 53 8.44 -1.10 5.43
N ASN A 54 9.25 -1.20 4.39
CA ASN A 54 9.15 -0.35 3.21
C ASN A 54 7.79 -0.55 2.52
N LEU A 55 7.34 -1.80 2.40
CA LEU A 55 6.04 -2.12 1.80
C LEU A 55 4.87 -1.53 2.60
N ILE A 56 4.94 -1.53 3.94
CA ILE A 56 3.96 -0.82 4.80
C ILE A 56 3.93 0.68 4.48
N GLN A 57 5.09 1.31 4.39
CA GLN A 57 5.18 2.76 4.12
C GLN A 57 4.66 3.12 2.73
N GLU A 58 4.91 2.27 1.73
CA GLU A 58 4.36 2.44 0.38
C GLU A 58 2.85 2.24 0.35
N TYR A 59 2.32 1.25 1.07
CA TYR A 59 0.88 1.07 1.17
C TYR A 59 0.21 2.29 1.80
N ILE A 60 0.78 2.83 2.89
CA ILE A 60 0.30 4.06 3.52
C ILE A 60 0.35 5.24 2.53
N ALA A 61 1.45 5.39 1.79
CA ALA A 61 1.56 6.43 0.77
C ALA A 61 0.53 6.28 -0.35
N ALA A 62 0.25 5.05 -0.79
CA ALA A 62 -0.77 4.75 -1.79
C ALA A 62 -2.17 5.10 -1.28
N VAL A 63 -2.52 4.67 -0.06
CA VAL A 63 -3.80 5.02 0.59
C VAL A 63 -3.94 6.54 0.71
N CYS A 64 -2.91 7.25 1.17
CA CYS A 64 -2.94 8.71 1.28
C CYS A 64 -2.98 9.43 -0.09
N MET A 65 -2.41 8.86 -1.16
CA MET A 65 -2.48 9.46 -2.50
C MET A 65 -3.85 9.33 -3.14
N ILE A 66 -4.57 8.22 -2.88
CA ILE A 66 -5.90 7.99 -3.45
C ILE A 66 -6.93 8.99 -2.90
N SER A 67 -6.61 9.73 -1.81
CA SER A 67 -7.39 10.84 -1.25
C SER A 67 -7.86 11.94 -2.23
N CYS A 68 -7.36 11.96 -3.47
CA CYS A 68 -7.85 12.83 -4.54
C CYS A 68 -9.19 12.37 -5.15
N ILE A 69 -9.61 11.12 -4.92
CA ILE A 69 -10.90 10.53 -5.28
C ILE A 69 -11.45 9.88 -4.01
N SER A 70 -12.70 10.11 -3.64
CA SER A 70 -13.25 9.44 -2.45
C SER A 70 -13.14 7.92 -2.63
N LEU A 71 -12.35 7.25 -1.80
CA LEU A 71 -12.22 5.77 -1.78
C LEU A 71 -13.60 5.10 -1.65
N GLN A 72 -14.54 5.75 -0.95
CA GLN A 72 -15.93 5.36 -0.86
C GLN A 72 -16.66 5.42 -2.22
N GLU A 73 -16.40 6.43 -3.03
CA GLU A 73 -16.97 6.54 -4.39
C GLU A 73 -16.39 5.47 -5.33
N LEU A 74 -15.12 5.09 -5.16
CA LEU A 74 -14.49 4.02 -5.94
C LEU A 74 -15.07 2.65 -5.60
N GLN A 75 -15.35 2.38 -4.31
CA GLN A 75 -15.95 1.11 -3.88
C GLN A 75 -17.40 0.93 -4.34
N GLN A 76 -18.15 2.02 -4.48
CA GLN A 76 -19.59 1.99 -4.80
C GLN A 76 -19.88 1.99 -6.31
N LYS A 77 -18.92 2.39 -7.14
CA LYS A 77 -19.07 2.38 -8.60
C LYS A 77 -18.63 1.04 -9.18
N VAL A 78 -19.59 0.30 -9.72
CA VAL A 78 -19.40 -1.02 -10.38
C VAL A 78 -18.27 -0.98 -11.42
N SER A 79 -18.12 0.12 -12.15
CA SER A 79 -17.08 0.30 -13.17
C SER A 79 -15.63 0.25 -12.63
N TYR A 80 -15.41 0.51 -11.34
CA TYR A 80 -14.07 0.52 -10.73
C TYR A 80 -13.82 -0.64 -9.77
N ALA A 81 -14.83 -1.46 -9.49
CA ALA A 81 -14.76 -2.55 -8.52
C ALA A 81 -13.69 -3.59 -8.88
N ASP A 82 -13.61 -3.99 -10.16
CA ASP A 82 -12.60 -4.96 -10.64
C ASP A 82 -11.18 -4.40 -10.53
N SER A 83 -11.01 -3.14 -10.92
CA SER A 83 -9.72 -2.44 -10.82
C SER A 83 -9.27 -2.26 -9.37
N TYR A 84 -10.20 -2.00 -8.46
CA TYR A 84 -9.93 -1.93 -7.03
C TYR A 84 -9.56 -3.29 -6.45
N GLU A 85 -10.30 -4.36 -6.78
CA GLU A 85 -10.02 -5.71 -6.28
C GLU A 85 -8.69 -6.25 -6.80
N LYS A 86 -8.33 -5.99 -8.07
CA LYS A 86 -7.00 -6.33 -8.61
C LYS A 86 -5.88 -5.64 -7.83
N ASN A 87 -6.02 -4.34 -7.55
CA ASN A 87 -5.02 -3.61 -6.75
C ASN A 87 -4.96 -4.18 -5.33
N ARG A 88 -6.10 -4.44 -4.69
CA ARG A 88 -6.16 -5.04 -3.35
C ARG A 88 -5.48 -6.41 -3.31
N ARG A 89 -5.67 -7.23 -4.35
CA ARG A 89 -5.04 -8.55 -4.48
C ARG A 89 -3.52 -8.42 -4.59
N PHE A 90 -3.05 -7.53 -5.46
CA PHE A 90 -1.63 -7.26 -5.62
C PHE A 90 -0.95 -6.90 -4.29
N TRP A 91 -1.51 -5.95 -3.53
CA TRP A 91 -0.98 -5.59 -2.21
C TRP A 91 -0.99 -6.76 -1.23
N LEU A 92 -2.07 -7.54 -1.19
CA LEU A 92 -2.19 -8.71 -0.31
C LEU A 92 -1.10 -9.75 -0.63
N ASP A 93 -0.91 -10.06 -1.90
CA ASP A 93 0.05 -11.06 -2.35
C ASP A 93 1.48 -10.57 -2.07
N SER A 94 1.81 -9.31 -2.35
CA SER A 94 3.12 -8.72 -2.02
C SER A 94 3.42 -8.73 -0.52
N PHE A 95 2.44 -8.38 0.33
CA PHE A 95 2.64 -8.45 1.79
C PHE A 95 2.83 -9.89 2.25
N THR A 96 2.05 -10.82 1.72
CA THR A 96 2.14 -12.24 2.09
C THR A 96 3.52 -12.79 1.77
N GLU A 97 4.01 -12.57 0.54
CA GLU A 97 5.34 -13.02 0.09
C GLU A 97 6.46 -12.49 0.99
N VAL A 98 6.46 -11.18 1.29
CA VAL A 98 7.49 -10.58 2.14
C VAL A 98 7.45 -11.11 3.57
N LEU A 99 6.25 -11.33 4.12
CA LEU A 99 6.09 -11.90 5.46
C LEU A 99 6.57 -13.36 5.51
N GLU A 100 6.33 -14.15 4.46
CA GLU A 100 6.85 -15.51 4.35
C GLU A 100 8.39 -15.52 4.32
N HIS A 101 9.02 -14.57 3.62
CA HIS A 101 10.47 -14.38 3.69
C HIS A 101 10.95 -13.99 5.10
N CYS A 102 10.20 -13.15 5.82
CA CYS A 102 10.52 -12.79 7.21
C CYS A 102 10.40 -14.00 8.17
N VAL A 103 9.46 -14.90 7.92
CA VAL A 103 9.35 -16.15 8.67
C VAL A 103 10.55 -17.06 8.35
N ALA A 104 10.89 -17.20 7.07
CA ALA A 104 11.99 -18.03 6.60
C ALA A 104 13.36 -17.58 7.12
N ASP A 105 13.60 -16.27 7.26
CA ASP A 105 14.86 -15.71 7.79
C ASP A 105 14.91 -15.58 9.32
N GLY A 106 13.81 -15.95 10.00
CA GLY A 106 13.66 -15.95 11.46
C GLY A 106 13.47 -14.56 12.09
N SER A 107 13.15 -13.54 11.29
CA SER A 107 12.83 -12.20 11.81
C SER A 107 11.38 -12.07 12.30
N VAL A 108 10.47 -12.92 11.80
CA VAL A 108 9.07 -13.03 12.22
C VAL A 108 8.79 -14.41 12.83
N LEU A 109 7.84 -14.47 13.75
CA LEU A 109 7.45 -15.71 14.45
C LEU A 109 6.94 -16.77 13.47
N PRO A 110 7.30 -18.05 13.64
CA PRO A 110 7.01 -19.11 12.67
C PRO A 110 5.54 -19.54 12.60
N ASP A 111 4.72 -19.17 13.57
CA ASP A 111 3.29 -19.51 13.67
C ASP A 111 2.38 -18.40 13.12
N VAL A 112 2.95 -17.35 12.54
CA VAL A 112 2.20 -16.26 11.91
C VAL A 112 1.55 -16.73 10.62
N ASP A 113 0.23 -16.63 10.55
CA ASP A 113 -0.50 -16.71 9.29
C ASP A 113 -0.27 -15.42 8.49
N CYS A 114 0.69 -15.47 7.56
CA CYS A 114 1.14 -14.33 6.78
C CYS A 114 0.00 -13.67 5.99
N GLN A 115 -0.85 -14.46 5.34
CA GLN A 115 -1.95 -13.95 4.52
C GLN A 115 -3.04 -13.29 5.39
N LEU A 116 -3.40 -13.91 6.51
CA LEU A 116 -4.37 -13.34 7.45
C LEU A 116 -3.84 -12.06 8.08
N PHE A 117 -2.57 -12.04 8.48
CA PHE A 117 -1.93 -10.85 9.02
C PHE A 117 -1.89 -9.72 8.00
N ALA A 118 -1.43 -9.98 6.76
CA ALA A 118 -1.40 -9.00 5.68
C ALA A 118 -2.78 -8.38 5.43
N LYS A 119 -3.83 -9.21 5.34
CA LYS A 119 -5.21 -8.75 5.17
C LYS A 119 -5.66 -7.84 6.33
N ARG A 120 -5.34 -8.20 7.58
CA ARG A 120 -5.70 -7.40 8.77
C ARG A 120 -4.94 -6.08 8.80
N LEU A 121 -3.65 -6.09 8.53
CA LEU A 121 -2.79 -4.91 8.44
C LEU A 121 -3.36 -3.90 7.43
N MET A 122 -3.65 -4.35 6.20
CA MET A 122 -4.24 -3.51 5.16
C MET A 122 -5.57 -2.90 5.60
N ASN A 123 -6.46 -3.71 6.17
CA ASN A 123 -7.78 -3.25 6.63
C ASN A 123 -7.67 -2.24 7.77
N VAL A 124 -6.75 -2.43 8.73
CA VAL A 124 -6.54 -1.50 9.85
C VAL A 124 -6.02 -0.16 9.33
N LEU A 125 -5.00 -0.16 8.47
CA LEU A 125 -4.43 1.07 7.93
C LEU A 125 -5.45 1.82 7.07
N LEU A 126 -6.20 1.12 6.21
CA LEU A 126 -7.27 1.72 5.43
C LEU A 126 -8.38 2.27 6.34
N GLY A 127 -8.81 1.51 7.34
CA GLY A 127 -9.82 1.93 8.31
C GLY A 127 -9.43 3.20 9.06
N LEU A 128 -8.20 3.24 9.59
CA LEU A 128 -7.64 4.42 10.25
C LEU A 128 -7.69 5.65 9.33
N TYR A 129 -7.30 5.49 8.07
CA TYR A 129 -7.37 6.58 7.11
C TYR A 129 -8.80 7.07 6.86
N LEU A 130 -9.75 6.15 6.67
CA LEU A 130 -11.16 6.47 6.43
C LEU A 130 -11.84 7.14 7.64
N GLU A 131 -11.36 6.86 8.85
CA GLU A 131 -11.80 7.49 10.11
C GLU A 131 -11.14 8.86 10.37
N GLY A 132 -10.31 9.35 9.46
CA GLY A 132 -9.62 10.65 9.57
C GLY A 132 -8.26 10.59 10.25
N GLY A 133 -7.70 9.39 10.44
CA GLY A 133 -6.36 9.19 10.98
C GLY A 133 -5.27 9.78 10.08
N THR A 134 -4.23 10.30 10.73
CA THR A 134 -3.07 10.90 10.09
C THR A 134 -2.10 9.84 9.57
N ARG A 135 -1.28 10.22 8.59
CA ARG A 135 -0.17 9.38 8.10
C ARG A 135 0.75 8.92 9.24
N ARG A 136 1.01 9.78 10.24
CA ARG A 136 1.85 9.44 11.40
C ARG A 136 1.23 8.35 12.26
N GLU A 137 -0.08 8.39 12.48
CA GLU A 137 -0.79 7.34 13.21
C GLU A 137 -0.75 6.03 12.43
N MET A 138 -0.99 6.06 11.12
CA MET A 138 -0.86 4.88 10.26
C MET A 138 0.55 4.28 10.32
N ASP A 139 1.61 5.11 10.23
CA ASP A 139 3.00 4.66 10.34
C ASP A 139 3.26 4.02 11.72
N ALA A 140 2.77 4.63 12.80
CA ALA A 140 2.92 4.10 14.15
C ALA A 140 2.19 2.77 14.35
N PHE A 141 0.96 2.64 13.81
CA PHE A 141 0.19 1.40 13.86
C PHE A 141 0.83 0.29 13.02
N GLY A 142 1.24 0.60 11.78
CA GLY A 142 1.93 -0.36 10.91
C GLY A 142 3.21 -0.88 11.57
N TRP A 143 3.97 0.01 12.20
CA TRP A 143 5.15 -0.35 13.00
C TRP A 143 4.81 -1.24 14.20
N ALA A 144 3.79 -0.88 14.98
CA ALA A 144 3.37 -1.64 16.15
C ALA A 144 2.90 -3.06 15.77
N LEU A 145 2.16 -3.19 14.67
CA LEU A 145 1.70 -4.47 14.16
C LEU A 145 2.86 -5.35 13.70
N LEU A 146 3.79 -4.81 12.92
CA LEU A 146 4.98 -5.56 12.46
C LEU A 146 5.84 -6.02 13.65
N ARG A 147 6.03 -5.16 14.65
CA ARG A 147 6.74 -5.52 15.89
C ARG A 147 6.02 -6.61 16.68
N GLY A 148 4.69 -6.61 16.68
CA GLY A 148 3.86 -7.59 17.41
C GLY A 148 4.01 -9.03 16.92
N ILE A 149 4.49 -9.23 15.69
CA ILE A 149 4.76 -10.56 15.11
C ILE A 149 6.26 -10.87 14.97
N ALA A 150 7.14 -9.95 15.33
CA ALA A 150 8.57 -10.11 15.19
C ALA A 150 9.14 -11.04 16.28
N THR A 151 10.19 -11.80 15.94
CA THR A 151 11.00 -12.52 16.93
C THR A 151 11.81 -11.54 17.77
N HIS A 152 12.49 -12.03 18.82
CA HIS A 152 13.41 -11.18 19.59
C HIS A 152 14.44 -10.46 18.71
N ARG A 153 15.06 -11.19 17.78
CA ARG A 153 16.00 -10.65 16.78
C ARG A 153 15.34 -9.61 15.88
N GLY A 154 14.11 -9.87 15.42
CA GLY A 154 13.35 -8.92 14.61
C GLY A 154 13.04 -7.63 15.36
N ILE A 155 12.66 -7.73 16.64
CA ILE A 155 12.41 -6.57 17.51
C ILE A 155 13.69 -5.74 17.71
N GLU A 156 14.82 -6.38 17.98
CA GLU A 156 16.11 -5.68 18.11
C GLU A 156 16.47 -4.90 16.84
N TRP A 157 16.25 -5.52 15.67
CA TRP A 157 16.46 -4.86 14.38
C TRP A 157 15.52 -3.66 14.19
N LEU A 158 14.22 -3.82 14.48
CA LEU A 158 13.23 -2.74 14.36
C LEU A 158 13.61 -1.58 15.27
N ASP A 159 13.86 -1.85 16.55
CA ASP A 159 14.19 -0.81 17.53
C ASP A 159 15.50 -0.09 17.20
N GLY A 160 16.49 -0.79 16.66
CA GLY A 160 17.73 -0.19 16.14
C GLY A 160 17.54 0.70 14.90
N LYS A 161 16.38 0.62 14.23
CA LYS A 161 16.02 1.36 13.02
C LYS A 161 14.94 2.42 13.24
N LYS A 162 14.56 2.66 14.50
CA LYS A 162 13.60 3.71 14.87
C LYS A 162 14.13 5.05 14.33
N PRO A 163 13.34 5.84 13.58
CA PRO A 163 13.75 7.20 13.26
C PRO A 163 13.95 7.92 14.59
N ASN A 164 15.10 8.60 14.76
CA ASN A 164 15.31 9.46 15.92
C ASN A 164 14.10 10.40 16.05
N SER A 165 13.44 10.32 17.20
CA SER A 165 12.29 11.13 17.59
C SER A 165 12.59 12.63 17.46
#